data_AF-A0AA48M7S8-F1
#
_entry.id   AF-A0AA48M7S8-F1
#
_cell.length_a   1.000
_cell.length_b   1.000
_cell.length_c   1.000
_cell.angle_alpha   90.00
_cell.angle_beta   90.00
_cell.angle_gamma   90.00
#
_symmetry.space_group_name_H-M   'P 1'
#
loop_
_entity.id
_entity.type
_entity.pdbx_description
1 polymer ?
#
loop_
_entity_poly.entity_id
_entity_poly.type
_entity_poly.pdbx_seq_one_letter_code
_entity_poly.pdbx_strand_id
1 'polypeptide(L)'
;MPENAITQAPIMSPEAERFMAFEGLVQWVQAVVTQSERVSAASERLRSTPQNPLGHRAAIHEFHSECHYFAIAAHKVFEFRDWVLTFGPLGSVDFAELSQFVERDIRDLRNMREHVVDYFKGEGRSHSRWVFETPVYRADASSVVGTMIGGRLDWIAFGDAAKRLLPKLQAEPIPYPPHPTRPVR
;
A
#
# COMPACT_ATOMS: atom_id res chain seq x y z
N MET A 1 -10.90 -36.17 -34.46
CA MET A 1 -11.34 -34.77 -34.53
C MET A 1 -10.62 -34.04 -33.40
N PRO A 2 -9.62 -33.17 -33.63
CA PRO A 2 -9.12 -32.31 -32.57
C PRO A 2 -10.09 -31.13 -32.44
N GLU A 3 -10.57 -30.89 -31.22
CA GLU A 3 -11.28 -29.67 -30.86
C GLU A 3 -10.37 -28.48 -31.16
N ASN A 4 -10.85 -27.59 -32.04
CA ASN A 4 -10.26 -26.27 -32.19
C ASN A 4 -10.40 -25.55 -30.85
N ALA A 5 -9.34 -25.56 -30.03
CA ALA A 5 -9.22 -24.66 -28.91
C ALA A 5 -9.24 -23.25 -29.48
N ILE A 6 -10.38 -22.57 -29.35
CA ILE A 6 -10.50 -21.14 -29.61
C ILE A 6 -9.62 -20.49 -28.53
N THR A 7 -8.36 -20.20 -28.87
CA THR A 7 -7.53 -19.30 -28.07
C THR A 7 -8.18 -17.93 -28.15
N GLN A 8 -9.03 -17.66 -27.16
CA GLN A 8 -9.68 -16.38 -26.99
C GLN A 8 -8.56 -15.35 -26.83
N ALA A 9 -8.44 -14.43 -27.80
CA ALA A 9 -7.43 -13.39 -27.74
C ALA A 9 -7.61 -12.61 -26.41
N PRO A 10 -6.50 -12.25 -25.73
CA PRO A 10 -6.59 -11.46 -24.51
C PRO A 10 -7.40 -10.18 -24.76
N ILE A 11 -8.26 -9.81 -23.81
CA ILE A 11 -9.09 -8.59 -23.90
C ILE A 11 -8.22 -7.32 -23.95
N MET A 12 -6.96 -7.42 -23.49
CA MET A 12 -6.02 -6.32 -23.34
C MET A 12 -4.69 -6.64 -24.01
N SER A 13 -4.12 -5.66 -24.72
CA SER A 13 -2.77 -5.83 -25.26
C SER A 13 -1.71 -5.70 -24.14
N PRO A 14 -0.53 -6.33 -24.28
CA PRO A 14 0.55 -6.18 -23.31
C PRO A 14 0.95 -4.72 -23.04
N GLU A 15 0.87 -3.84 -24.04
CA GLU A 15 1.16 -2.41 -23.87
C GLU A 15 0.11 -1.71 -22.98
N ALA A 16 -1.17 -2.04 -23.18
CA ALA A 16 -2.25 -1.51 -22.36
C ALA A 16 -2.14 -2.01 -20.91
N GLU A 17 -1.79 -3.29 -20.72
CA GLU A 17 -1.58 -3.87 -19.39
C GLU A 17 -0.40 -3.20 -18.67
N ARG A 18 0.73 -3.04 -19.36
CA ARG A 18 1.91 -2.33 -18.84
C ARG A 18 1.56 -0.89 -18.41
N PHE A 19 0.80 -0.18 -19.25
CA PHE A 19 0.36 1.18 -18.93
C PHE A 19 -0.51 1.21 -17.66
N MET A 20 -1.49 0.32 -17.52
CA MET A 20 -2.32 0.26 -16.31
C MET A 20 -1.52 -0.11 -15.06
N ALA A 21 -0.60 -1.07 -15.16
CA ALA A 21 0.28 -1.45 -14.06
C ALA A 21 1.15 -0.27 -13.61
N PHE A 22 1.70 0.48 -14.57
CA PHE A 22 2.50 1.66 -14.29
C PHE A 22 1.68 2.81 -13.67
N GLU A 23 0.55 3.18 -14.29
CA GLU A 23 -0.32 4.24 -13.77
C GLU A 23 -0.86 3.90 -12.38
N GLY A 24 -1.20 2.63 -12.15
CA GLY A 24 -1.59 2.17 -10.83
C GLY A 24 -0.46 2.30 -9.80
N LEU A 25 0.79 2.00 -10.17
CA LEU A 25 1.94 2.26 -9.29
C LEU A 25 2.06 3.76 -8.95
N VAL A 26 1.98 4.65 -9.94
CA VAL A 26 2.02 6.11 -9.74
C VAL A 26 0.91 6.55 -8.78
N GLN A 27 -0.32 6.08 -8.99
CA GLN A 27 -1.47 6.41 -8.14
C GLN A 27 -1.30 5.93 -6.70
N TRP A 28 -0.78 4.72 -6.49
CA TRP A 28 -0.56 4.19 -5.13
C TRP A 28 0.60 4.88 -4.42
N VAL A 29 1.67 5.26 -5.13
CA VAL A 29 2.74 6.08 -4.56
C VAL A 29 2.21 7.45 -4.17
N GLN A 30 1.41 8.10 -5.02
CA GLN A 30 0.72 9.35 -4.67
C GLN A 30 -0.21 9.18 -3.45
N ALA A 31 -0.95 8.07 -3.38
CA ALA A 31 -1.82 7.78 -2.24
C ALA A 31 -1.03 7.63 -0.93
N VAL A 32 0.13 6.98 -0.96
CA VAL A 32 1.02 6.89 0.20
C VAL A 32 1.48 8.27 0.65
N VAL A 33 1.89 9.13 -0.27
CA VAL A 33 2.28 10.51 0.04
C VAL A 33 1.16 11.23 0.78
N THR A 34 -0.04 11.24 0.21
CA THR A 34 -1.22 11.88 0.80
C THR A 34 -1.60 11.28 2.15
N GLN A 35 -1.60 9.95 2.26
CA GLN A 35 -2.00 9.27 3.50
C GLN A 35 -0.96 9.46 4.61
N SER A 36 0.33 9.55 4.31
CA SER A 36 1.36 9.84 5.33
C SER A 36 1.10 11.18 6.05
N GLU A 37 0.66 12.19 5.29
CA GLU A 37 0.31 13.50 5.81
C GLU A 37 -0.98 13.46 6.63
N ARG A 38 -1.99 12.71 6.16
CA ARG A 38 -3.25 12.53 6.88
C ARG A 38 -3.07 11.77 8.20
N VAL A 39 -2.23 10.73 8.23
CA VAL A 39 -1.88 10.03 9.48
C VAL A 39 -1.19 10.98 10.46
N SER A 40 -0.23 11.78 9.97
CA SER A 40 0.49 12.76 10.80
C SER A 40 -0.46 13.80 11.39
N ALA A 41 -1.35 14.36 10.57
CA ALA A 41 -2.35 15.32 11.01
C ALA A 41 -3.37 14.72 12.00
N ALA A 42 -3.80 13.47 11.77
CA ALA A 42 -4.69 12.76 12.69
C ALA A 42 -3.99 12.45 14.03
N SER A 43 -2.70 12.12 14.01
CA SER A 43 -1.88 11.92 15.22
C SER A 43 -1.77 13.20 16.05
N GLU A 44 -1.56 14.36 15.41
CA GLU A 44 -1.56 15.66 16.07
C GLU A 44 -2.93 16.04 16.64
N ARG A 45 -4.01 15.79 15.90
CA ARG A 45 -5.38 15.95 16.40
C ARG A 45 -5.65 15.08 17.61
N LEU A 46 -5.27 13.80 17.58
CA LEU A 46 -5.44 12.91 18.72
C LEU A 46 -4.67 13.41 19.96
N ARG A 47 -3.44 13.88 19.80
CA ARG A 47 -2.62 14.42 20.91
C ARG A 47 -3.19 15.73 21.48
N SER A 48 -3.79 16.57 20.66
CA SER A 48 -4.36 17.86 21.07
C SER A 48 -5.81 17.79 21.54
N THR A 49 -6.52 16.68 21.25
CA THR A 49 -7.93 16.51 21.61
C THR A 49 -8.11 16.40 23.12
N PRO A 50 -8.94 17.25 23.75
CA PRO A 50 -9.25 17.14 25.17
C PRO A 50 -9.83 15.76 25.52
N GLN A 51 -9.54 15.28 26.73
CA GLN A 51 -9.98 13.96 27.23
C GLN A 51 -11.49 13.87 27.54
N ASN A 52 -12.34 14.58 26.79
CA ASN A 52 -13.78 14.34 26.85
C ASN A 52 -14.12 13.04 26.07
N PRO A 53 -15.07 12.22 26.54
CA PRO A 53 -15.26 10.87 26.00
C PRO A 53 -15.62 10.80 24.52
N LEU A 54 -16.45 11.74 24.02
CA LEU A 54 -16.94 11.71 22.64
C LEU A 54 -15.90 12.22 21.64
N GLY A 55 -15.27 13.35 21.93
CA GLY A 55 -14.22 13.93 21.09
C GLY A 55 -13.00 13.04 21.03
N HIS A 56 -12.58 12.47 22.17
CA HIS A 56 -11.44 11.58 22.21
C HIS A 56 -11.71 10.28 21.42
N ARG A 57 -12.91 9.70 21.53
CA ARG A 57 -13.31 8.53 20.72
C ARG A 57 -13.26 8.83 19.23
N ALA A 58 -13.78 9.98 18.79
CA ALA A 58 -13.76 10.37 17.39
C ALA A 58 -12.33 10.53 16.86
N ALA A 59 -11.44 11.17 17.63
CA ALA A 59 -10.03 11.32 17.25
C ALA A 59 -9.29 9.98 17.17
N ILE A 60 -9.58 9.03 18.08
CA ILE A 60 -9.05 7.66 18.00
C ILE A 60 -9.54 7.00 16.70
N HIS A 61 -10.84 7.03 16.41
CA HIS A 61 -11.38 6.40 15.21
C HIS A 61 -10.78 6.97 13.92
N GLU A 62 -10.64 8.29 13.86
CA GLU A 62 -9.99 8.98 12.74
C GLU A 62 -8.55 8.47 12.58
N PHE A 63 -7.74 8.55 13.64
CA PHE A 63 -6.34 8.13 13.60
C PHE A 63 -6.16 6.66 13.17
N HIS A 64 -6.94 5.75 13.74
CA HIS A 64 -6.88 4.33 13.38
C HIS A 64 -7.34 4.06 11.95
N SER A 65 -8.32 4.82 11.45
CA SER A 65 -8.77 4.73 10.05
C SER A 65 -7.68 5.19 9.08
N GLU A 66 -7.04 6.33 9.36
CA GLU A 66 -5.95 6.83 8.52
C GLU A 66 -4.75 5.86 8.51
N CYS A 67 -4.39 5.29 9.66
CA CYS A 67 -3.36 4.25 9.73
C CYS A 67 -3.71 3.02 8.88
N HIS A 68 -4.99 2.63 8.83
CA HIS A 68 -5.43 1.50 8.03
C HIS A 68 -5.36 1.80 6.53
N TYR A 69 -5.84 2.96 6.10
CA TYR A 69 -5.72 3.41 4.71
C TYR A 69 -4.26 3.52 4.27
N PHE A 70 -3.38 3.99 5.16
CA PHE A 70 -1.95 4.02 4.89
C PHE A 70 -1.36 2.61 4.67
N ALA A 71 -1.69 1.63 5.52
CA ALA A 71 -1.24 0.26 5.36
C ALA A 71 -1.70 -0.39 4.04
N ILE A 72 -2.94 -0.08 3.60
CA ILE A 72 -3.45 -0.50 2.28
C ILE A 72 -2.63 0.13 1.17
N ALA A 73 -2.44 1.45 1.19
CA ALA A 73 -1.70 2.16 0.15
C ALA A 73 -0.26 1.66 0.05
N ALA A 74 0.42 1.48 1.19
CA ALA A 74 1.78 0.94 1.24
C ALA A 74 1.86 -0.47 0.64
N HIS A 75 0.92 -1.36 0.98
CA HIS A 75 0.88 -2.69 0.37
C HIS A 75 0.67 -2.63 -1.15
N LYS A 76 -0.23 -1.76 -1.62
CA LYS A 76 -0.53 -1.62 -3.04
C LYS A 76 0.63 -1.07 -3.86
N VAL A 77 1.51 -0.25 -3.27
CA VAL A 77 2.78 0.13 -3.92
C VAL A 77 3.62 -1.10 -4.27
N PHE A 78 3.78 -2.04 -3.35
CA PHE A 78 4.54 -3.27 -3.61
C PHE A 78 3.84 -4.18 -4.64
N GLU A 79 2.52 -4.34 -4.53
CA GLU A 79 1.73 -5.14 -5.48
C GLU A 79 1.89 -4.62 -6.91
N PHE A 80 1.76 -3.30 -7.12
CA PHE A 80 1.88 -2.69 -8.44
C PHE A 80 3.33 -2.56 -8.91
N ARG A 81 4.30 -2.41 -8.00
CA ARG A 81 5.74 -2.48 -8.33
C ARG A 81 6.07 -3.85 -8.90
N ASP A 82 5.65 -4.91 -8.25
CA ASP A 82 5.95 -6.26 -8.70
C ASP A 82 5.25 -6.56 -10.03
N TRP A 83 4.00 -6.10 -10.19
CA TRP A 83 3.28 -6.21 -11.46
C TRP A 83 3.98 -5.45 -12.59
N VAL A 84 4.34 -4.18 -12.42
CA VAL A 84 4.97 -3.41 -13.49
C VAL A 84 6.35 -3.97 -13.88
N LEU A 85 7.10 -4.51 -12.91
CA LEU A 85 8.42 -5.12 -13.16
C LEU A 85 8.33 -6.43 -13.96
N THR A 86 7.16 -7.08 -14.05
CA THR A 86 6.96 -8.20 -14.98
C THR A 86 7.12 -7.81 -16.46
N PHE A 87 6.98 -6.52 -16.79
CA PHE A 87 7.20 -5.97 -18.13
C PHE A 87 8.64 -5.50 -18.37
N GLY A 88 9.53 -5.71 -17.40
CA GLY A 88 10.93 -5.29 -17.42
C GLY A 88 11.24 -4.13 -16.46
N PRO A 89 12.54 -3.79 -16.32
CA PRO A 89 12.96 -2.73 -15.43
C PRO A 89 12.45 -1.36 -15.88
N LEU A 90 12.04 -0.54 -14.90
CA LEU A 90 11.68 0.85 -15.12
C LEU A 90 12.94 1.71 -15.16
N GLY A 91 13.52 1.83 -16.37
CA GLY A 91 14.54 2.82 -16.73
C GLY A 91 15.44 3.26 -15.58
N SER A 92 15.19 4.47 -15.08
CA SER A 92 15.98 5.17 -14.06
C SER A 92 15.38 5.10 -12.65
N VAL A 93 14.26 4.39 -12.47
CA VAL A 93 13.52 4.36 -11.21
C VAL A 93 14.21 3.43 -10.22
N ASP A 94 14.77 4.03 -9.17
CA ASP A 94 15.37 3.31 -8.05
C ASP A 94 14.36 3.11 -6.91
N PHE A 95 14.12 1.84 -6.56
CA PHE A 95 13.26 1.41 -5.46
C PHE A 95 14.03 1.03 -4.17
N ALA A 96 15.32 1.30 -4.08
CA ALA A 96 16.17 0.90 -2.95
C ALA A 96 15.66 1.42 -1.59
N GLU A 97 15.16 2.66 -1.54
CA GLU A 97 14.59 3.22 -0.31
C GLU A 97 13.35 2.44 0.17
N LEU A 98 12.46 2.07 -0.75
CA LEU A 98 11.30 1.23 -0.41
C LEU A 98 11.69 -0.20 -0.04
N SER A 99 12.84 -0.68 -0.52
CA SER A 99 13.34 -2.03 -0.23
C SER A 99 13.84 -2.19 1.21
N GLN A 100 14.00 -1.09 1.95
CA GLN A 100 14.29 -1.11 3.40
C GLN A 100 13.08 -1.61 4.22
N PHE A 101 11.88 -1.56 3.65
CA PHE A 101 10.66 -2.01 4.30
C PHE A 101 10.35 -3.47 3.93
N VAL A 102 10.01 -4.27 4.94
CA VAL A 102 9.68 -5.67 4.74
C VAL A 102 8.27 -5.79 4.20
N GLU A 103 8.13 -6.04 2.89
CA GLU A 103 6.84 -6.15 2.22
C GLU A 103 5.88 -7.16 2.89
N ARG A 104 6.43 -8.30 3.33
CA ARG A 104 5.68 -9.31 4.07
C ARG A 104 5.02 -8.72 5.33
N ASP A 105 5.71 -7.82 6.01
CA ASP A 105 5.23 -7.22 7.26
C ASP A 105 4.12 -6.21 7.00
N ILE A 106 4.20 -5.46 5.91
CA ILE A 106 3.17 -4.51 5.48
C ILE A 106 1.91 -5.27 5.05
N ARG A 107 2.06 -6.33 4.25
CA ARG A 107 0.96 -7.20 3.83
C ARG A 107 0.27 -7.86 5.03
N ASP A 108 1.06 -8.41 5.94
CA ASP A 108 0.53 -9.07 7.14
C ASP A 108 -0.16 -8.04 8.06
N LEU A 109 0.41 -6.85 8.25
CA LEU A 109 -0.21 -5.73 8.99
C LEU A 109 -1.57 -5.34 8.39
N ARG A 110 -1.67 -5.18 7.06
CA ARG A 110 -2.94 -4.90 6.39
C ARG A 110 -3.97 -6.01 6.67
N ASN A 111 -3.62 -7.27 6.40
CA ASN A 111 -4.49 -8.42 6.65
C ASN A 111 -4.99 -8.46 8.10
N MET A 112 -4.10 -8.19 9.04
CA MET A 112 -4.39 -8.18 10.47
C MET A 112 -5.39 -7.09 10.84
N ARG A 113 -5.27 -5.90 10.23
CA ARG A 113 -6.24 -4.80 10.44
C ARG A 113 -7.59 -5.03 9.74
N GLU A 114 -7.65 -5.85 8.70
CA GLU A 114 -8.91 -6.22 8.01
C GLU A 114 -9.65 -7.36 8.73
N HIS A 115 -8.93 -8.25 9.41
CA HIS A 115 -9.47 -9.46 10.04
C HIS A 115 -9.23 -9.52 11.55
N VAL A 116 -9.24 -8.37 12.22
CA VAL A 116 -8.88 -8.21 13.65
C VAL A 116 -9.56 -9.24 14.57
N VAL A 117 -10.85 -9.52 14.34
CA VAL A 117 -11.63 -10.48 15.15
C VAL A 117 -11.07 -11.90 15.06
N ASP A 118 -10.64 -12.33 13.88
CA ASP A 118 -10.10 -13.67 13.66
C ASP A 118 -8.78 -13.81 14.46
N TYR A 119 -7.91 -12.81 14.38
CA TYR A 119 -6.64 -12.83 15.11
C TYR A 119 -6.81 -12.79 16.64
N PHE A 120 -7.81 -12.08 17.17
CA PHE A 120 -8.12 -12.13 18.61
C PHE A 120 -8.53 -13.54 19.08
N LYS A 121 -9.10 -14.36 18.19
CA LYS A 121 -9.43 -15.76 18.48
C LYS A 121 -8.25 -16.71 18.26
N GLY A 122 -7.08 -16.21 17.83
CA GLY A 122 -5.96 -17.04 17.37
C GLY A 122 -6.20 -17.65 15.98
N GLU A 123 -7.22 -17.17 15.26
CA GLU A 123 -7.56 -17.56 13.89
C GLU A 123 -6.92 -16.57 12.88
N GLY A 124 -7.00 -16.87 11.58
CA GLY A 124 -6.44 -16.00 10.53
C GLY A 124 -5.02 -16.34 10.06
N ARG A 125 -4.61 -15.71 8.96
CA ARG A 125 -3.33 -16.00 8.28
C ARG A 125 -2.15 -15.40 9.04
N SER A 126 -1.17 -16.20 9.45
CA SER A 126 0.00 -15.72 10.20
C SER A 126 -0.32 -15.14 11.58
N HIS A 127 -1.31 -15.69 12.31
CA HIS A 127 -1.69 -15.22 13.66
C HIS A 127 -0.53 -15.21 14.66
N SER A 128 0.45 -16.11 14.50
CA SER A 128 1.68 -16.13 15.29
C SER A 128 2.54 -14.86 15.16
N ARG A 129 2.27 -14.01 14.16
CA ARG A 129 2.94 -12.74 13.91
C ARG A 129 2.13 -11.52 14.36
N TRP A 130 0.94 -11.74 14.93
CA TRP A 130 0.01 -10.69 15.41
C TRP A 130 0.68 -9.78 16.42
N VAL A 131 1.45 -10.36 17.34
CA VAL A 131 2.28 -9.64 18.30
C VAL A 131 3.69 -9.53 17.73
N PHE A 132 4.24 -8.32 17.77
CA PHE A 132 5.63 -8.01 17.51
C PHE A 132 6.28 -7.53 18.81
N GLU A 133 7.43 -8.11 19.14
CA GLU A 133 8.13 -7.82 20.39
C GLU A 133 9.60 -7.52 20.09
N THR A 134 10.08 -6.43 20.68
CA THR A 134 11.48 -6.01 20.69
C THR A 134 11.91 -5.82 22.14
N PRO A 135 13.21 -5.68 22.43
CA PRO A 135 13.66 -5.32 23.78
C PRO A 135 13.08 -3.99 24.32
N VAL A 136 12.56 -3.13 23.44
CA VAL A 136 12.10 -1.77 23.77
C VAL A 136 10.58 -1.68 23.85
N TYR A 137 9.85 -2.45 23.07
CA TYR A 137 8.39 -2.40 23.02
C TYR A 137 7.76 -3.70 22.56
N ARG A 138 6.50 -3.88 22.96
CA ARG A 138 5.59 -4.91 22.47
C ARG A 138 4.40 -4.22 21.80
N ALA A 139 4.07 -4.64 20.59
CA ALA A 139 3.01 -4.06 19.78
C ALA A 139 2.19 -5.18 19.10
N ASP A 140 0.92 -4.93 18.86
CA ASP A 140 0.11 -5.72 17.93
C ASP A 140 -0.28 -4.90 16.70
N ALA A 141 -0.95 -5.50 15.72
CA ALA A 141 -1.35 -4.81 14.48
C ALA A 141 -2.30 -3.61 14.69
N SER A 142 -2.92 -3.49 15.86
CA SER A 142 -3.77 -2.34 16.23
C SER A 142 -2.97 -1.21 16.89
N SER A 143 -1.81 -1.54 17.47
CA SER A 143 -0.95 -0.63 18.21
C SER A 143 -0.23 0.37 17.30
N VAL A 144 0.15 1.52 17.88
CA VAL A 144 1.09 2.46 17.26
C VAL A 144 2.14 2.85 18.29
N VAL A 145 3.42 2.75 17.92
CA VAL A 145 4.56 3.11 18.78
C VAL A 145 5.37 4.20 18.07
N GLY A 146 5.27 5.44 18.55
CA GLY A 146 5.84 6.59 17.84
C GLY A 146 5.22 6.72 16.44
N THR A 147 6.04 6.57 15.40
CA THR A 147 5.66 6.57 13.98
C THR A 147 5.39 5.18 13.41
N MET A 148 5.53 4.12 14.21
CA MET A 148 5.42 2.73 13.78
C MET A 148 4.00 2.20 13.94
N ILE A 149 3.30 1.96 12.83
CA ILE A 149 2.01 1.25 12.81
C ILE A 149 2.28 -0.23 13.01
N GLY A 150 1.63 -0.81 14.01
CA GLY A 150 1.79 -2.21 14.40
C GLY A 150 3.22 -2.62 14.77
N GLY A 151 4.08 -1.64 15.08
CA GLY A 151 5.51 -1.87 15.31
C GLY A 151 6.31 -2.24 14.05
N ARG A 152 5.71 -2.18 12.85
CA ARG A 152 6.32 -2.72 11.62
C ARG A 152 6.42 -1.72 10.46
N LEU A 153 5.51 -0.75 10.38
CA LEU A 153 5.43 0.19 9.27
C LEU A 153 5.55 1.63 9.77
N ASP A 154 6.68 2.28 9.50
CA ASP A 154 6.88 3.70 9.79
C ASP A 154 6.18 4.55 8.72
N TRP A 155 5.13 5.29 9.08
CA TRP A 155 4.40 6.09 8.08
C TRP A 155 5.16 7.33 7.63
N ILE A 156 6.05 7.88 8.46
CA ILE A 156 6.86 9.05 8.11
C ILE A 156 7.96 8.62 7.14
N ALA A 157 8.77 7.64 7.53
CA ALA A 157 9.88 7.20 6.70
C ALA A 157 9.40 6.62 5.36
N PHE A 158 8.31 5.84 5.36
CA PHE A 158 7.73 5.29 4.14
C PHE A 158 7.09 6.39 3.27
N GLY A 159 6.40 7.35 3.89
CA GLY A 159 5.83 8.52 3.20
C GLY A 159 6.92 9.36 2.53
N ASP A 160 8.02 9.61 3.21
CA ASP A 160 9.16 10.37 2.69
C ASP A 160 9.86 9.65 1.53
N ALA A 161 10.04 8.33 1.62
CA ALA A 161 10.56 7.52 0.52
C ALA A 161 9.63 7.60 -0.70
N ALA A 162 8.31 7.51 -0.50
CA ALA A 162 7.32 7.65 -1.56
C ALA A 162 7.34 9.06 -2.20
N LYS A 163 7.48 10.12 -1.39
CA LYS A 163 7.61 11.51 -1.87
C LYS A 163 8.80 11.68 -2.82
N ARG A 164 9.93 11.04 -2.53
CA ARG A 164 11.13 11.05 -3.40
C ARG A 164 10.99 10.18 -4.64
N LEU A 165 10.23 9.09 -4.55
CA LEU A 165 9.99 8.17 -5.66
C LEU A 165 9.02 8.75 -6.70
N LEU A 166 7.96 9.42 -6.25
CA LEU A 166 6.88 9.91 -7.10
C LEU A 166 7.35 10.73 -8.33
N PRO A 167 8.20 11.77 -8.20
CA PRO A 167 8.63 12.54 -9.36
C PRO A 167 9.48 11.72 -10.34
N LYS A 168 10.20 10.69 -9.87
CA LYS A 168 10.96 9.78 -10.74
C LYS A 168 10.02 8.92 -11.59
N LEU A 169 8.95 8.40 -10.98
CA LEU A 169 7.91 7.68 -11.70
C LEU A 169 7.22 8.60 -12.72
N GLN A 170 6.82 9.81 -12.33
CA GLN A 170 6.15 10.75 -13.24
C GLN A 170 7.02 11.20 -14.43
N ALA A 171 8.34 11.06 -14.32
CA ALA A 171 9.28 11.38 -15.41
C ALA A 171 9.50 10.20 -16.38
N GLU A 172 9.10 8.97 -16.04
CA GLU A 172 9.29 7.83 -16.93
C GLU A 172 8.35 7.90 -18.15
N PRO A 173 8.90 7.80 -19.38
CA PRO A 173 8.11 7.97 -20.60
C PRO A 173 7.38 6.66 -20.95
N ILE A 174 6.30 6.35 -20.22
CA ILE A 174 5.44 5.22 -20.56
C ILE A 174 4.39 5.67 -21.59
N PRO A 175 4.40 5.11 -22.82
CA PRO A 175 3.49 5.54 -23.86
C PRO A 175 2.06 5.16 -23.52
N TYR A 176 1.12 6.08 -23.76
CA TYR A 176 -0.30 5.79 -23.69
C TYR A 176 -0.66 4.74 -24.76
N PRO A 177 -1.43 3.69 -24.43
CA PRO A 177 -1.75 2.65 -25.38
C PRO A 177 -2.58 3.21 -26.55
N PRO A 178 -2.31 2.79 -27.79
CA PRO A 178 -3.10 3.23 -28.93
C PRO A 178 -4.57 2.83 -28.75
N HIS A 179 -5.50 3.72 -29.10
CA HIS A 179 -6.92 3.39 -29.06
C HIS A 179 -7.18 2.16 -29.93
N PRO A 180 -7.98 1.17 -29.45
CA PRO A 180 -8.40 0.08 -30.31
C PRO A 180 -9.17 0.69 -31.48
N THR A 181 -8.59 0.58 -32.68
CA THR A 181 -9.25 1.00 -33.91
C THR A 181 -10.56 0.22 -33.99
N ARG A 182 -11.69 0.92 -33.94
CA ARG A 182 -13.00 0.32 -34.16
C ARG A 182 -12.93 -0.43 -35.49
N PRO A 183 -13.27 -1.72 -35.56
CA PRO A 183 -13.36 -2.39 -36.84
C PRO A 183 -14.37 -1.63 -37.69
N VAL A 184 -13.92 -1.18 -38.87
CA VAL A 184 -14.78 -0.58 -39.88
C VAL A 184 -15.82 -1.65 -40.24
N ARG A 185 -17.09 -1.35 -39.96
CA ARG A 185 -18.22 -2.22 -40.34
C ARG A 185 -18.49 -2.09 -41.83
#